data_AF-A0A934YLX9-F1
#
_entry.id   AF-A0A934YLX9-F1
#
_cell.length_a   1.000
_cell.length_b   1.000
_cell.length_c   1.000
_cell.angle_alpha   90.00
_cell.angle_beta   90.00
_cell.angle_gamma   90.00
#
_symmetry.space_group_name_H-M   'P 1'
#
loop_
_entity.id
_entity.type
_entity.pdbx_description
1 polymer ?
#
loop_
_entity_poly.entity_id
_entity_poly.type
_entity_poly.pdbx_seq_one_letter_code
_entity_poly.pdbx_strand_id
1 'polypeptide(L)'
;MAFIEDFKKFAFKGNVVDLAVGVIIGGAFGKIVSGLVDFLIMPLVSVVMPSGNWKELKWVLRDAPKPEDVVAVKYGALAGSLLDFLVVALVLFIFVSKIMGKKDPPPSTKECPLCLSDVPIKAKKCKACTSDLPDPA
;
A
#
# COMPACT_ATOMS: atom_id res chain seq x y z
N MET A 1 -18.29 -3.11 -33.46
CA MET A 1 -17.48 -1.89 -33.16
C MET A 1 -17.86 -1.24 -31.83
N ALA A 2 -19.12 -1.35 -31.38
CA ALA A 2 -19.60 -0.77 -30.11
C ALA A 2 -18.83 -1.21 -28.85
N PHE A 3 -18.43 -2.49 -28.73
CA PHE A 3 -17.77 -2.99 -27.51
C PHE A 3 -16.45 -2.28 -27.17
N ILE A 4 -15.63 -1.94 -28.18
CA ILE A 4 -14.36 -1.24 -27.95
C ILE A 4 -14.62 0.22 -27.54
N GLU A 5 -15.64 0.86 -28.12
CA GLU A 5 -16.02 2.23 -27.75
C GLU A 5 -16.65 2.31 -26.35
N ASP A 6 -17.47 1.32 -26.00
CA ASP A 6 -18.10 1.23 -24.68
C ASP A 6 -17.08 0.83 -23.60
N PHE A 7 -16.14 -0.07 -23.92
CA PHE A 7 -15.02 -0.39 -23.06
C PHE A 7 -14.08 0.80 -22.88
N LYS A 8 -13.83 1.58 -23.94
CA LYS A 8 -13.07 2.83 -23.87
C LYS A 8 -13.77 3.82 -22.94
N LYS A 9 -15.07 4.06 -23.10
CA LYS A 9 -15.86 4.94 -22.21
C LYS A 9 -15.88 4.45 -20.75
N PHE A 10 -15.89 3.14 -20.53
CA PHE A 10 -15.82 2.55 -19.19
C PHE A 10 -14.43 2.71 -18.56
N ALA A 11 -13.36 2.39 -19.32
CA ALA A 11 -11.98 2.47 -18.86
C ALA A 11 -11.53 3.91 -18.58
N PHE A 12 -12.05 4.89 -19.31
CA PHE A 12 -11.77 6.31 -19.08
C PHE A 12 -12.66 6.97 -18.01
N LYS A 13 -13.47 6.21 -17.26
CA LYS A 13 -14.06 6.74 -16.03
C LYS A 13 -12.93 7.03 -15.04
N GLY A 14 -12.72 8.31 -14.71
CA GLY A 14 -11.60 8.79 -13.88
C GLY A 14 -11.36 7.96 -12.62
N ASN A 15 -12.43 7.56 -11.91
CA ASN A 15 -12.33 6.72 -10.71
C ASN A 15 -11.65 5.35 -10.93
N VAL A 16 -11.76 4.75 -12.12
CA VAL A 16 -11.13 3.45 -12.43
C VAL A 16 -9.65 3.63 -12.77
N VAL A 17 -9.31 4.71 -13.48
CA VAL A 17 -7.93 5.02 -13.85
C VAL A 17 -7.12 5.37 -12.60
N ASP A 18 -7.66 6.21 -11.72
CA ASP A 18 -6.99 6.61 -10.48
C ASP A 18 -6.78 5.41 -9.55
N LEU A 19 -7.78 4.52 -9.45
CA LEU A 19 -7.67 3.26 -8.72
C LEU A 19 -6.59 2.35 -9.32
N ALA A 20 -6.57 2.18 -10.65
CA ALA A 20 -5.59 1.34 -11.34
C ALA A 20 -4.16 1.85 -11.15
N VAL A 21 -3.95 3.17 -11.27
CA VAL A 21 -2.66 3.82 -11.03
C VAL A 21 -2.24 3.62 -9.57
N GLY A 22 -3.15 3.79 -8.61
CA GLY A 22 -2.89 3.56 -7.18
C GLY A 22 -2.43 2.13 -6.88
N VAL A 23 -3.07 1.13 -7.47
CA VAL A 23 -2.70 -0.29 -7.27
C VAL A 23 -1.34 -0.62 -7.90
N ILE A 24 -1.08 -0.13 -9.12
CA ILE A 24 0.20 -0.37 -9.82
C ILE A 24 1.36 0.28 -9.06
N ILE A 25 1.19 1.55 -8.65
CA ILE A 25 2.21 2.28 -7.88
C ILE A 25 2.39 1.62 -6.51
N GLY A 26 1.31 1.24 -5.83
CA GLY A 26 1.37 0.55 -4.54
C GLY A 26 2.14 -0.78 -4.61
N GLY A 27 1.87 -1.60 -5.64
CA GLY A 27 2.58 -2.85 -5.87
C GLY A 27 4.07 -2.66 -6.20
N ALA A 28 4.41 -1.65 -7.01
CA ALA A 28 5.79 -1.33 -7.33
C ALA A 28 6.57 -0.79 -6.12
N PHE A 29 5.95 0.09 -5.33
CA PHE A 29 6.54 0.66 -4.13
C PHE A 29 6.79 -0.42 -3.06
N GLY A 30 5.87 -1.38 -2.90
CA GLY A 30 6.08 -2.53 -2.02
C GLY A 30 7.37 -3.29 -2.33
N LYS A 31 7.68 -3.52 -3.62
CA LYS A 31 8.93 -4.19 -4.02
C LYS A 31 10.18 -3.38 -3.67
N ILE A 32 10.13 -2.05 -3.78
CA ILE A 32 11.25 -1.17 -3.40
C ILE A 32 11.52 -1.28 -1.90
N VAL A 33 10.45 -1.27 -1.10
CA VAL A 33 10.57 -1.37 0.36
C VAL A 33 11.04 -2.75 0.78
N SER A 34 10.49 -3.82 0.20
CA SER A 34 10.97 -5.19 0.42
C SER A 34 12.45 -5.34 0.06
N GLY A 35 12.88 -4.81 -1.09
CA GLY A 35 14.29 -4.81 -1.48
C GLY A 35 15.18 -4.06 -0.49
N LEU A 36 14.75 -2.90 0.00
CA LEU A 36 15.50 -2.17 1.04
C LEU A 36 15.65 -3.00 2.32
N VAL A 37 14.60 -3.69 2.74
CA VAL A 37 14.64 -4.57 3.92
C VAL A 37 15.57 -5.76 3.70
N ASP A 38 15.48 -6.42 2.55
CA ASP A 38 16.30 -7.58 2.20
C ASP A 38 17.78 -7.24 2.06
N PHE A 39 18.11 -6.07 1.48
CA PHE A 39 19.50 -5.68 1.21
C PHE A 39 20.17 -4.91 2.36
N LEU A 40 19.41 -4.17 3.17
CA LEU A 40 19.96 -3.30 4.22
C LEU A 40 19.67 -3.82 5.62
N ILE A 41 18.43 -4.20 5.90
CA ILE A 41 18.00 -4.54 7.26
C ILE A 41 18.32 -5.98 7.61
N MET A 42 18.02 -6.93 6.73
CA MET A 42 18.28 -8.36 6.95
C MET A 42 19.76 -8.64 7.27
N PRO A 43 20.76 -8.04 6.58
CA PRO A 43 22.17 -8.17 6.96
C PRO A 43 22.51 -7.55 8.32
N LEU A 44 21.90 -6.41 8.69
CA LEU A 44 22.12 -5.79 10.00
C LEU A 44 21.50 -6.64 11.13
N VAL A 45 20.32 -7.20 10.90
CA VAL A 45 19.65 -8.09 11.87
C VAL A 45 20.43 -9.40 12.02
N SER A 46 20.99 -9.95 10.95
CA SER A 46 21.77 -11.20 11.00
C SER A 46 23.12 -11.04 11.72
N VAL A 47 23.70 -9.84 11.73
CA VAL A 47 24.91 -9.54 12.52
C VAL A 47 24.61 -9.50 14.03
N VAL A 48 23.43 -9.02 14.42
CA VAL A 48 23.04 -8.90 15.84
C VAL A 48 22.51 -10.22 16.42
N MET A 49 21.97 -11.12 15.59
CA MET A 49 21.51 -12.45 15.96
C MET A 49 22.44 -13.51 15.34
N PRO A 50 23.51 -13.96 16.02
CA PRO A 50 24.64 -14.71 15.42
C PRO A 50 24.33 -16.11 14.89
N SER A 51 23.06 -16.50 14.83
CA SER A 51 22.60 -17.80 14.39
C SER A 51 21.84 -17.63 13.09
N GLY A 52 22.58 -17.38 12.01
CA GLY A 52 22.11 -17.15 10.64
C GLY A 52 21.34 -18.30 9.97
N ASN A 53 20.82 -19.28 10.73
CA ASN A 53 20.09 -20.43 10.22
C ASN A 53 18.65 -20.54 10.74
N TRP A 54 18.06 -19.46 11.23
CA TRP A 54 16.68 -19.53 11.73
C TRP A 54 15.68 -19.73 10.62
N LYS A 55 15.89 -19.12 9.44
CA LYS A 55 15.06 -19.36 8.25
C LYS A 55 15.16 -20.81 7.73
N GLU A 56 16.23 -21.53 8.10
CA GLU A 56 16.48 -22.92 7.70
C GLU A 56 16.11 -23.95 8.77
N LEU A 57 15.58 -23.52 9.91
CA LEU A 57 15.03 -24.43 10.91
C LEU A 57 13.79 -25.13 10.32
N LYS A 58 14.00 -26.40 9.97
CA LYS A 58 13.00 -27.30 9.38
C LYS A 58 12.76 -28.42 10.37
N TRP A 59 11.51 -28.61 10.81
CA TRP A 59 11.13 -29.83 11.51
C TRP A 59 10.78 -30.86 10.44
N VAL A 60 11.64 -31.85 10.24
CA VAL A 60 11.40 -32.95 9.29
C VAL A 60 10.41 -33.93 9.95
N LEU A 61 9.20 -34.06 9.38
CA LEU A 61 8.19 -35.00 9.89
C LEU A 61 8.32 -36.40 9.25
N ARG A 62 9.00 -36.53 8.10
CA ARG A 62 9.36 -37.79 7.45
C ARG A 62 10.67 -37.67 6.68
N ASP A 63 11.61 -38.59 6.91
CA ASP A 63 12.79 -38.77 6.08
C ASP A 63 12.39 -39.45 4.77
N ALA A 64 12.46 -38.71 3.67
CA ALA A 64 12.30 -39.26 2.33
C ALA A 64 13.68 -39.44 1.67
N PRO A 65 13.93 -40.53 0.93
CA PRO A 65 15.21 -40.80 0.27
C PRO A 65 15.50 -39.89 -0.95
N LYS A 66 14.60 -38.96 -1.29
CA LYS A 66 14.77 -37.98 -2.37
C LYS A 66 14.58 -36.55 -1.85
N PRO A 67 15.38 -35.58 -2.32
CA PRO A 67 15.36 -34.20 -1.82
C PRO A 67 14.08 -33.42 -2.14
N GLU A 68 13.19 -34.00 -2.95
CA GLU A 68 11.98 -33.37 -3.49
C GLU A 68 10.73 -33.66 -2.65
N ASP A 69 10.75 -34.71 -1.80
CA ASP A 69 9.59 -35.21 -1.04
C ASP A 69 9.76 -35.09 0.50
N VAL A 70 10.69 -34.24 0.95
CA VAL A 70 10.86 -34.00 2.40
C VAL A 70 9.71 -33.11 2.88
N VAL A 71 8.69 -33.73 3.49
CA VAL A 71 7.62 -33.00 4.20
C VAL A 71 8.19 -32.47 5.51
N ALA A 72 8.78 -31.28 5.44
CA ALA A 72 9.30 -30.56 6.60
C ALA A 72 8.49 -29.29 6.85
N VAL A 73 8.07 -29.09 8.10
CA VAL A 73 7.49 -27.82 8.54
C VAL A 73 8.65 -26.85 8.69
N LYS A 74 8.78 -25.93 7.71
CA LYS A 74 9.78 -24.86 7.70
C LYS A 74 9.32 -23.72 8.60
N TYR A 75 9.21 -23.97 9.91
CA TYR A 75 8.80 -22.94 10.89
C TYR A 75 9.77 -21.74 10.88
N GLY A 76 11.03 -22.00 10.55
CA GLY A 76 12.03 -20.98 10.31
C GLY A 76 11.68 -19.99 9.21
N ALA A 77 11.21 -20.50 8.06
CA ALA A 77 10.80 -19.66 6.93
C ALA A 77 9.55 -18.84 7.27
N LEU A 78 8.61 -19.41 8.04
CA LEU A 78 7.41 -18.70 8.50
C LEU A 78 7.76 -17.54 9.44
N ALA A 79 8.61 -17.78 10.44
CA ALA A 79 9.07 -16.75 11.37
C ALA A 79 9.87 -15.65 10.64
N GLY A 80 10.65 -16.05 9.64
CA GLY A 80 11.35 -15.15 8.74
C GLY A 80 10.41 -14.22 7.98
N SER A 81 9.40 -14.75 7.29
CA SER A 81 8.41 -13.94 6.57
C SER A 81 7.61 -13.01 7.49
N LEU A 82 7.34 -13.45 8.73
CA LEU A 82 6.66 -12.62 9.73
C LEU A 82 7.53 -11.44 10.19
N LEU A 83 8.84 -11.68 10.39
CA LEU A 83 9.79 -10.63 10.71
C LEU A 83 9.95 -9.66 9.53
N ASP A 84 10.06 -10.18 8.31
CA ASP A 84 10.16 -9.34 7.10
C ASP A 84 8.93 -8.43 6.97
N PHE A 85 7.72 -8.95 7.20
CA PHE A 85 6.49 -8.17 7.23
C PHE A 85 6.52 -7.07 8.31
N LEU A 86 6.95 -7.42 9.53
CA LEU A 86 7.01 -6.47 10.65
C LEU A 86 8.01 -5.34 10.37
N VAL A 87 9.17 -5.66 9.81
CA VAL A 87 10.21 -4.69 9.45
C VAL A 87 9.73 -3.78 8.31
N VAL A 88 9.14 -4.34 7.25
CA VAL A 88 8.55 -3.55 6.15
C VAL A 88 7.48 -2.60 6.68
N ALA A 89 6.59 -3.07 7.56
CA ALA A 89 5.56 -2.23 8.17
C ALA A 89 6.17 -1.09 9.02
N LEU A 90 7.22 -1.37 9.79
CA LEU A 90 7.93 -0.36 10.59
C LEU A 90 8.60 0.69 9.68
N VAL A 91 9.28 0.27 8.62
CA VAL A 91 9.94 1.18 7.67
C VAL A 91 8.92 2.04 6.95
N LEU A 92 7.80 1.47 6.48
CA LEU A 92 6.71 2.21 5.86
C LEU A 92 6.11 3.24 6.83
N PHE A 93 5.88 2.84 8.09
CA PHE A 93 5.37 3.73 9.11
C PHE A 93 6.30 4.92 9.36
N ILE A 94 7.61 4.68 9.51
CA ILE A 94 8.59 5.75 9.68
C ILE A 94 8.64 6.64 8.44
N PHE A 95 8.67 6.06 7.23
CA PHE A 95 8.72 6.80 5.98
C PHE A 95 7.51 7.73 5.80
N VAL A 96 6.30 7.20 5.96
CA VAL A 96 5.06 7.99 5.83
C VAL A 96 4.95 9.03 6.95
N SER A 97 5.26 8.65 8.19
CA SER A 97 5.12 9.54 9.36
C SER A 97 6.15 10.67 9.37
N LYS A 98 7.41 10.40 8.99
CA LYS A 98 8.52 11.36 9.13
C LYS A 98 8.88 12.08 7.84
N ILE A 99 8.75 11.43 6.68
CA ILE A 99 9.17 11.99 5.39
C ILE A 99 7.97 12.56 4.64
N MET A 100 6.84 11.86 4.66
CA MET A 100 5.61 12.27 3.98
C MET A 100 4.69 13.15 4.84
N GLY A 101 5.27 13.89 5.79
CA GLY A 101 4.60 14.64 6.84
C GLY A 101 3.27 15.26 6.38
N LYS A 102 2.18 14.86 7.06
CA LYS A 102 0.76 15.27 6.86
C LYS A 102 0.56 16.27 5.73
N LYS A 103 0.66 15.79 4.49
CA LYS A 103 0.18 16.54 3.34
C LYS A 103 -1.20 15.99 3.07
N ASP A 104 -2.15 16.44 3.88
CA ASP A 104 -3.56 16.22 3.57
C ASP A 104 -3.75 16.72 2.12
N PRO A 105 -4.24 15.87 1.20
CA PRO A 105 -4.51 16.32 -0.15
C PRO A 105 -5.41 17.55 -0.03
N PRO A 106 -5.12 18.65 -0.74
CA PRO A 106 -5.89 19.89 -0.61
C PRO A 106 -7.37 19.54 -0.77
N PRO A 107 -8.23 19.88 0.22
CA PRO A 107 -9.61 19.42 0.23
C PRO A 107 -10.29 19.89 -1.05
N SER A 108 -10.76 18.96 -1.88
CA SER A 108 -11.43 19.30 -3.15
C SER A 108 -12.80 19.96 -2.95
N THR A 109 -13.33 19.91 -1.73
CA THR A 109 -14.66 20.36 -1.33
C THR A 109 -14.57 21.31 -0.13
N LYS A 110 -15.39 22.36 -0.16
CA LYS A 110 -15.67 23.29 0.93
C LYS A 110 -17.07 23.01 1.48
N GLU A 111 -17.26 23.16 2.78
CA GLU A 111 -18.58 23.08 3.38
C GLU A 111 -19.39 24.34 3.06
N CYS A 112 -20.63 24.16 2.63
CA CYS A 112 -21.55 25.29 2.46
C CYS A 112 -21.95 25.86 3.84
N PRO A 113 -21.74 27.16 4.11
CA PRO A 113 -22.05 27.75 5.42
C PRO A 113 -23.55 27.83 5.72
N LEU A 114 -24.42 27.62 4.73
CA LEU A 114 -25.88 27.66 4.92
C LEU A 114 -26.49 26.27 5.13
N CYS A 115 -26.01 25.24 4.44
CA CYS A 115 -26.65 23.93 4.43
C CYS A 115 -25.71 22.76 4.76
N LEU A 116 -24.44 23.04 5.07
CA LEU A 116 -23.44 22.05 5.50
C LEU A 116 -23.22 20.90 4.51
N SER A 117 -23.59 21.08 3.24
CA SER A 117 -23.29 20.12 2.17
C SER A 117 -21.90 20.35 1.58
N ASP A 118 -21.27 19.27 1.11
CA ASP A 118 -19.98 19.32 0.42
C ASP A 118 -20.15 19.94 -0.97
N VAL A 119 -19.49 21.09 -1.19
CA VAL A 119 -19.53 21.81 -2.46
C VAL A 119 -18.11 21.96 -3.03
N PRO A 120 -17.89 21.83 -4.36
CA PRO A 120 -16.59 22.11 -4.95
C PRO A 120 -16.09 23.52 -4.62
N ILE A 121 -14.79 23.70 -4.36
CA ILE A 121 -14.20 25.00 -3.94
C ILE A 121 -14.58 26.16 -4.89
N LYS A 122 -14.61 25.87 -6.20
CA LYS A 122 -14.89 26.86 -7.27
C LYS A 122 -16.38 27.15 -7.47
N ALA A 123 -17.28 26.49 -6.76
CA ALA A 123 -18.70 26.73 -6.93
C ALA A 123 -19.12 28.08 -6.33
N LYS A 124 -19.81 28.88 -7.15
CA LYS A 124 -20.46 30.14 -6.76
C LYS A 124 -21.89 29.95 -6.25
N LYS A 125 -22.52 28.82 -6.59
CA LYS A 125 -23.84 28.42 -6.09
C LYS A 125 -23.81 27.02 -5.52
N CYS A 126 -24.50 26.83 -4.40
CA CYS A 126 -24.68 25.52 -3.81
C CYS A 126 -25.74 24.72 -4.59
N LYS A 127 -25.46 23.44 -4.89
CA LYS A 127 -26.40 22.53 -5.58
C LYS A 127 -27.58 22.11 -4.68
N ALA A 128 -27.36 22.03 -3.36
CA ALA A 128 -28.36 21.54 -2.41
C ALA A 128 -29.34 22.64 -1.99
N CYS A 129 -28.84 23.82 -1.63
CA CYS A 129 -29.66 24.92 -1.10
C CYS A 129 -29.82 26.11 -2.06
N THR A 130 -29.29 26.03 -3.28
CA THR A 130 -29.36 27.07 -4.35
C THR A 130 -28.84 28.46 -3.98
N SER A 131 -28.28 28.63 -2.78
CA SER A 131 -27.74 29.88 -2.26
C SER A 131 -26.44 30.26 -2.96
N ASP A 132 -26.23 31.56 -3.13
CA ASP A 132 -24.95 32.12 -3.56
C ASP A 132 -23.91 31.94 -2.46
N LEU A 133 -22.80 31.28 -2.79
CA LEU A 133 -21.69 31.04 -1.88
C LEU A 133 -20.74 32.25 -1.94
N PRO A 134 -20.28 32.77 -0.80
CA PRO A 134 -19.22 33.76 -0.80
C PRO A 134 -17.96 33.16 -1.46
N ASP A 135 -17.26 33.97 -2.25
CA ASP A 135 -16.02 33.55 -2.91
C ASP A 135 -15.00 33.12 -1.84
N PRO A 136 -14.28 31.99 -2.05
CA PRO A 136 -13.31 31.52 -1.07
C PRO A 136 -12.20 32.56 -0.92
N ALA A 137 -11.94 32.97 0.33
CA ALA A 137 -10.80 33.79 0.70
C ALA A 137 -9.48 33.02 0.53
#